data_AF-A0A420CU53-F1
#
_entry.id   AF-A0A420CU53-F1
#
_cell.length_a   1.000
_cell.length_b   1.000
_cell.length_c   1.000
_cell.angle_alpha   90.00
_cell.angle_beta   90.00
_cell.angle_gamma   90.00
#
_symmetry.space_group_name_H-M   'P 1'
#
loop_
_entity.id
_entity.type
_entity.pdbx_description
1 polymer ?
#
loop_
_entity_poly.entity_id
_entity_poly.type
_entity_poly.pdbx_seq_one_letter_code
_entity_poly.pdbx_strand_id
1 'polypeptide(L)'
;MDIQIDGKSFDYNNLIKIAKTIDPVNYLDIVHDHLLTSKPMKGIKFDYKSTAENDFTLDVGTSNTCQKCNQIKPSGMFRVISNNGSKFLTNTCDDCRLSYFRDRYNNNPDFREKVKESNKKSYRKHAETRKEYQKQYRSENEERVKAKVRECLKKYYQKNKAKLYEYQKEYRLKNKEKISLYQKKYREKKALLLN
;
A
#
# COMPACT_ATOMS: atom_id res chain seq x y z
N MET A 1 30.83 21.44 -17.50
CA MET A 1 29.74 20.98 -18.39
C MET A 1 28.51 21.58 -17.79
N ASP A 2 27.91 22.52 -18.50
CA ASP A 2 26.86 23.36 -17.92
C ASP A 2 25.52 22.73 -18.27
N ILE A 3 24.71 22.49 -17.24
CA ILE A 3 23.39 21.89 -17.38
C ILE A 3 22.37 23.00 -17.20
N GLN A 4 21.43 23.08 -18.14
CA GLN A 4 20.30 23.99 -18.06
C GLN A 4 19.05 23.26 -17.58
N ILE A 5 18.48 23.72 -16.47
CA ILE A 5 17.22 23.22 -15.92
C ILE A 5 16.35 24.45 -15.61
N ASP A 6 15.13 24.49 -16.14
CA ASP A 6 14.17 25.59 -15.97
C ASP A 6 14.75 26.99 -16.25
N GLY A 7 15.58 27.10 -17.29
CA GLY A 7 16.20 28.36 -17.72
C GLY A 7 17.35 28.85 -16.84
N LYS A 8 17.77 28.08 -15.81
CA LYS A 8 18.95 28.35 -14.99
C LYS A 8 20.11 27.47 -15.43
N SER A 9 21.28 28.08 -15.61
CA SER A 9 22.52 27.36 -15.94
C SER A 9 23.27 26.99 -14.67
N PHE A 10 23.66 25.73 -14.55
CA PHE A 10 24.41 25.21 -13.42
C PHE A 10 25.71 24.56 -13.90
N ASP A 11 26.84 24.90 -13.28
CA ASP A 11 28.11 24.20 -13.51
C ASP A 11 28.13 22.86 -12.76
N TYR A 12 27.73 21.82 -13.45
CA TYR A 12 27.58 20.48 -12.90
C TYR A 12 28.88 19.90 -12.33
N ASN A 13 30.03 20.24 -12.93
CA ASN A 13 31.33 19.74 -12.48
C ASN A 13 31.71 20.37 -11.14
N ASN A 14 31.40 21.65 -10.95
CA ASN A 14 31.61 22.32 -9.68
C ASN A 14 30.66 21.79 -8.60
N LEU A 15 29.39 21.57 -8.95
CA LEU A 15 28.40 20.96 -8.05
C LEU A 15 28.82 19.58 -7.55
N ILE A 16 29.36 18.72 -8.43
CA ILE A 16 29.90 17.41 -8.04
C ILE A 16 31.06 17.56 -7.06
N LYS A 17 32.00 18.48 -7.30
CA LYS A 17 33.13 18.71 -6.39
C LYS A 17 32.65 19.09 -5.00
N ILE A 18 31.68 20.00 -4.91
CA ILE A 18 31.09 20.43 -3.64
C ILE A 18 30.37 19.24 -2.97
N ALA A 19 29.52 18.52 -3.69
CA ALA A 19 28.78 17.39 -3.13
C ALA A 19 29.69 16.27 -2.61
N LYS A 20 30.79 15.95 -3.31
CA LYS A 20 31.80 14.98 -2.86
C LYS A 20 32.46 15.34 -1.53
N THR A 21 32.56 16.64 -1.21
CA THR A 21 33.07 17.09 0.10
C THR A 21 32.02 17.01 1.21
N ILE A 22 30.73 16.98 0.87
CA ILE A 22 29.61 16.89 1.83
C ILE A 22 29.31 15.42 2.17
N ASP A 23 29.22 14.57 1.15
CA ASP A 23 29.05 13.12 1.27
C ASP A 23 29.67 12.43 0.04
N PRO A 24 30.84 11.78 0.18
CA PRO A 24 31.51 11.11 -0.93
C PRO A 24 30.78 9.87 -1.44
N VAL A 25 29.82 9.31 -0.68
CA VAL A 25 29.06 8.11 -1.07
C VAL A 25 27.84 8.50 -1.89
N ASN A 26 27.07 9.49 -1.43
CA ASN A 26 25.79 9.88 -2.03
C ASN A 26 25.85 11.23 -2.78
N TYR A 27 27.02 11.63 -3.27
CA TYR A 27 27.22 12.94 -3.90
C TYR A 27 26.35 13.17 -5.15
N LEU A 28 26.01 12.12 -5.90
CA LEU A 28 25.18 12.24 -7.10
C LEU A 28 23.74 12.60 -6.74
N ASP A 29 23.19 12.00 -5.69
CA ASP A 29 21.83 12.27 -5.23
C ASP A 29 21.71 13.69 -4.66
N ILE A 30 22.74 14.15 -3.91
CA ILE A 30 22.83 15.54 -3.45
C ILE A 30 22.76 16.53 -4.62
N VAL A 31 23.49 16.26 -5.71
CA VAL A 31 23.51 17.14 -6.88
C VAL A 31 22.17 17.10 -7.59
N HIS A 32 21.58 15.92 -7.77
CA HIS A 32 20.30 15.76 -8.43
C HIS A 32 19.17 16.47 -7.67
N ASP A 33 19.08 16.27 -6.35
CA ASP A 33 18.07 16.92 -5.51
C ASP A 33 18.28 18.44 -5.44
N HIS A 34 19.53 18.91 -5.41
CA HIS A 34 19.82 20.34 -5.49
C HIS A 34 19.31 20.95 -6.79
N LEU A 35 19.54 20.27 -7.92
CA LEU A 35 19.10 20.71 -9.23
C LEU A 35 17.57 20.73 -9.35
N LEU A 36 16.89 19.71 -8.81
CA LEU A 36 15.43 19.60 -8.86
C LEU A 36 14.70 20.54 -7.88
N THR A 37 15.25 20.72 -6.68
CA THR A 37 14.56 21.45 -5.60
C THR A 37 15.09 22.86 -5.39
N SER A 38 16.24 23.20 -5.98
CA SER A 38 16.99 24.44 -5.71
C SER A 38 17.34 24.65 -4.22
N LYS A 39 17.21 23.63 -3.36
CA LYS A 39 17.56 23.71 -1.93
C LYS A 39 19.07 23.65 -1.72
N PRO A 40 19.64 24.27 -0.68
CA PRO A 40 21.08 24.22 -0.43
C PRO A 40 21.55 22.79 -0.12
N MET A 41 22.60 22.33 -0.82
CA MET A 41 23.13 20.96 -0.73
C MET A 41 23.41 20.46 0.70
N LYS A 42 23.88 21.35 1.59
CA LYS A 42 24.15 21.00 2.99
C LYS A 42 22.90 20.58 3.77
N GLY A 43 21.73 21.10 3.39
CA GLY A 43 20.45 20.80 4.03
C GLY A 43 19.79 19.51 3.51
N ILE A 44 20.20 19.03 2.34
CA ILE A 44 19.63 17.83 1.70
C ILE A 44 20.18 16.56 2.38
N LYS A 45 21.35 16.65 3.04
CA LYS A 45 22.10 15.52 3.65
C LYS A 45 21.26 14.56 4.53
N PHE A 46 20.15 15.03 5.10
CA PHE A 46 19.39 14.30 6.12
C PHE A 46 18.04 13.76 5.64
N ASP A 47 17.63 14.04 4.39
CA ASP A 47 16.35 13.57 3.85
C ASP A 47 16.43 12.17 3.22
N TYR A 48 17.64 11.61 3.07
CA TYR A 48 17.81 10.23 2.59
C TYR A 48 17.61 9.25 3.75
N LYS A 49 16.41 8.67 3.83
CA LYS A 49 16.34 7.27 4.25
C LYS A 49 16.97 6.47 3.12
N SER A 50 18.24 6.13 3.25
CA SER A 50 18.88 5.16 2.36
C SER A 50 17.96 3.94 2.27
N THR A 51 17.36 3.74 1.10
CA THR A 51 16.74 2.47 0.74
C THR A 51 17.87 1.51 0.35
N ALA A 52 18.81 1.32 1.27
CA ALA A 52 19.97 0.47 1.05
C ALA A 52 20.42 -0.13 2.38
N GLU A 53 19.55 -0.90 3.02
CA GLU A 53 20.02 -2.09 3.73
C GLU A 53 19.69 -3.37 2.96
N ASN A 54 18.95 -3.32 1.85
CA ASN A 54 18.69 -4.48 0.99
C ASN A 54 18.19 -4.04 -0.41
N ASP A 55 19.00 -3.31 -1.18
CA ASP A 55 18.77 -3.21 -2.63
C ASP A 55 19.56 -4.31 -3.34
N PHE A 56 18.91 -5.47 -3.52
CA PHE A 56 19.49 -6.61 -4.21
C PHE A 56 19.55 -6.44 -5.74
N THR A 57 19.19 -5.28 -6.29
CA THR A 57 19.27 -5.02 -7.74
C THR A 57 20.64 -4.52 -8.18
N LEU A 58 21.50 -4.12 -7.24
CA LEU A 58 22.80 -3.50 -7.49
C LEU A 58 24.01 -4.40 -7.18
N ASP A 59 23.82 -5.70 -6.97
CA ASP A 59 24.96 -6.61 -6.83
C ASP A 59 25.60 -6.83 -8.22
N VAL A 60 26.60 -5.99 -8.47
CA VAL A 60 27.39 -5.90 -9.71
C VAL A 60 28.08 -7.25 -9.95
N GLY A 61 27.47 -8.12 -10.76
CA GLY A 61 28.18 -9.30 -11.29
C GLY A 61 27.37 -10.56 -11.58
N THR A 62 26.09 -10.67 -11.24
CA THR A 62 25.34 -11.90 -11.56
C THR A 62 24.05 -11.56 -12.31
N SER A 63 24.17 -11.40 -13.62
CA SER A 63 23.04 -11.56 -14.51
C SER A 63 23.01 -13.00 -15.00
N ASN A 64 21.83 -13.61 -15.04
CA ASN A 64 21.66 -14.98 -15.54
C ASN A 64 20.76 -14.96 -16.78
N THR A 65 21.02 -15.90 -17.68
CA THR A 65 20.17 -16.10 -18.85
C THR A 65 19.04 -17.05 -18.50
N CYS A 66 17.79 -16.61 -18.65
CA CYS A 66 16.64 -17.46 -18.47
C CYS A 66 16.56 -18.50 -19.59
N GLN A 67 16.50 -19.80 -19.25
CA GLN A 67 16.40 -20.87 -20.25
C GLN A 67 15.04 -20.94 -20.97
N LYS A 68 14.01 -20.22 -20.49
CA LYS A 68 12.67 -20.21 -21.10
C LYS A 68 12.49 -19.09 -22.11
N CYS A 69 12.93 -17.87 -21.79
CA CYS A 69 12.78 -16.72 -22.68
C CYS A 69 14.11 -16.26 -23.31
N ASN A 70 15.23 -16.88 -22.95
CA ASN A 70 16.58 -16.54 -23.40
C ASN A 70 17.00 -15.08 -23.15
N GLN A 71 16.31 -14.39 -22.24
CA GLN A 71 16.67 -13.02 -21.84
C GLN A 71 17.66 -13.06 -20.68
N ILE A 72 18.62 -12.15 -20.73
CA ILE A 72 19.53 -11.84 -19.62
C ILE A 72 18.72 -11.03 -18.59
N LYS A 73 18.67 -11.53 -17.36
CA LYS A 73 17.94 -10.89 -16.24
C LYS A 73 18.86 -10.79 -15.02
N PRO A 74 18.63 -9.82 -14.13
CA PRO A 74 19.33 -9.77 -12.85
C PRO A 74 19.11 -11.06 -12.05
N SER A 75 20.11 -11.54 -11.30
CA SER A 75 19.97 -12.73 -10.43
C SER A 75 18.78 -12.65 -9.47
N GLY A 76 18.41 -11.44 -9.02
CA GLY A 76 17.23 -11.24 -8.18
C GLY A 76 15.89 -11.63 -8.83
N MET A 77 15.86 -11.79 -10.16
CA MET A 77 14.70 -12.30 -10.90
C MET A 77 14.65 -13.82 -10.97
N PHE A 78 15.57 -14.52 -10.29
CA PHE A 78 15.61 -15.98 -10.23
C PHE A 78 15.41 -16.43 -8.80
N ARG A 79 14.58 -17.47 -8.63
CA ARG A 79 14.32 -18.03 -7.30
C ARG A 79 15.58 -18.71 -6.77
N VAL A 80 15.95 -18.42 -5.53
CA VAL A 80 16.95 -19.19 -4.77
C VAL A 80 16.30 -20.46 -4.23
N ILE A 81 16.90 -21.61 -4.50
CA ILE A 81 16.53 -22.92 -3.96
C ILE A 81 17.67 -23.43 -3.09
N SER A 82 17.33 -23.99 -1.94
CA SER A 82 18.28 -24.65 -1.05
C SER A 82 18.16 -26.16 -1.20
N ASN A 83 19.28 -26.86 -1.43
CA ASN A 83 19.36 -28.32 -1.43
C ASN A 83 20.58 -28.76 -0.62
N ASN A 84 20.40 -29.65 0.36
CA ASN A 84 21.45 -30.13 1.26
C ASN A 84 22.33 -28.99 1.85
N GLY A 85 21.69 -27.88 2.24
CA GLY A 85 22.38 -26.70 2.80
C GLY A 85 23.01 -25.75 1.78
N SER A 86 23.16 -26.17 0.52
CA SER A 86 23.70 -25.33 -0.56
C SER A 86 22.58 -24.54 -1.26
N LYS A 87 22.84 -23.27 -1.58
CA LYS A 87 21.88 -22.36 -2.25
C LYS A 87 22.24 -22.20 -3.73
N PHE A 88 21.26 -22.37 -4.61
CA PHE A 88 21.42 -22.22 -6.05
C PHE A 88 20.29 -21.37 -6.63
N LEU A 89 20.58 -20.66 -7.72
CA LEU A 89 19.55 -19.95 -8.49
C LEU A 89 18.88 -20.90 -9.48
N THR A 90 17.57 -20.77 -9.62
CA THR A 90 16.85 -21.41 -10.73
C THR A 90 17.35 -20.91 -12.08
N ASN A 91 17.19 -21.73 -13.10
CA ASN A 91 17.49 -21.39 -14.50
C ASN A 91 16.37 -20.63 -15.21
N THR A 92 15.22 -20.42 -14.55
CA THR A 92 14.03 -19.82 -15.14
C THR A 92 13.70 -18.55 -14.35
N CYS A 93 13.55 -17.43 -15.05
CA CYS A 93 13.20 -16.17 -14.40
C CYS A 93 11.78 -16.21 -13.83
N ASP A 94 11.52 -15.35 -12.86
CA ASP A 94 10.23 -15.23 -12.19
C ASP A 94 9.10 -14.88 -13.16
N ASP A 95 9.34 -14.06 -14.18
CA ASP A 95 8.35 -13.75 -15.20
C ASP A 95 7.83 -15.03 -15.90
N CYS A 96 8.75 -15.86 -16.42
CA CYS A 96 8.41 -17.11 -17.09
C CYS A 96 7.72 -18.09 -16.14
N ARG A 97 8.20 -18.17 -14.90
CA ARG A 97 7.60 -19.00 -13.86
C ARG A 97 6.17 -18.56 -13.55
N LEU A 98 5.95 -17.26 -13.34
CA LEU A 98 4.64 -16.69 -13.05
C LEU A 98 3.68 -16.84 -14.22
N SER A 99 4.16 -16.64 -15.46
CA SER A 99 3.36 -16.90 -16.66
C SER A 99 2.89 -18.35 -16.68
N TYR A 100 3.81 -19.30 -16.53
CA TYR A 100 3.46 -20.73 -16.48
C TYR A 100 2.42 -21.05 -15.39
N PHE A 101 2.57 -20.51 -14.18
CA PHE A 101 1.58 -20.73 -13.12
C PHE A 101 0.22 -20.09 -13.44
N ARG A 102 0.21 -18.91 -14.05
CA ARG A 102 -1.01 -18.22 -14.47
C ARG A 102 -1.72 -19.02 -15.56
N ASP A 103 -0.99 -19.47 -16.58
CA ASP A 103 -1.53 -20.27 -17.67
C ASP A 103 -2.07 -21.61 -17.14
N ARG A 104 -1.32 -22.26 -16.25
CA ARG A 104 -1.78 -23.48 -15.58
C ARG A 104 -3.03 -23.25 -14.74
N TYR A 105 -3.12 -22.14 -14.00
CA TYR A 105 -4.30 -21.81 -13.19
C TYR A 105 -5.54 -21.56 -14.05
N ASN A 106 -5.36 -20.86 -15.17
CA ASN A 106 -6.46 -20.49 -16.06
C ASN A 106 -6.95 -21.68 -16.90
N ASN A 107 -6.02 -22.52 -17.37
CA ASN A 107 -6.33 -23.59 -18.32
C ASN A 107 -6.49 -24.97 -17.68
N ASN A 108 -6.25 -25.12 -16.37
CA ASN A 108 -6.41 -26.40 -15.65
C ASN A 108 -7.35 -26.25 -14.44
N PRO A 109 -8.64 -26.62 -14.60
CA PRO A 109 -9.64 -26.54 -13.54
C PRO A 109 -9.28 -27.33 -12.27
N ASP A 110 -8.70 -28.53 -12.41
CA ASP A 110 -8.30 -29.37 -11.27
C ASP A 110 -7.19 -28.73 -10.44
N PHE A 111 -6.20 -28.14 -11.12
CA PHE A 111 -5.13 -27.39 -10.46
C PHE A 111 -5.69 -26.17 -9.72
N ARG A 112 -6.61 -25.44 -10.36
CA ARG A 112 -7.30 -24.30 -9.73
C ARG A 112 -8.04 -24.71 -8.47
N GLU A 113 -8.74 -25.84 -8.48
CA GLU A 113 -9.49 -26.32 -7.33
C GLU A 113 -8.55 -26.76 -6.19
N LYS A 114 -7.45 -27.45 -6.52
CA LYS A 114 -6.39 -27.77 -5.54
C LYS A 114 -5.80 -26.53 -4.88
N VAL A 115 -5.56 -25.46 -5.65
CA VAL A 115 -5.07 -24.18 -5.12
C VAL A 115 -6.09 -23.55 -4.17
N LYS A 116 -7.39 -23.55 -4.52
CA LYS A 116 -8.44 -23.03 -3.64
C LYS A 116 -8.54 -23.81 -2.33
N GLU A 117 -8.52 -25.14 -2.39
CA GLU A 117 -8.61 -25.97 -1.19
C GLU A 117 -7.40 -25.79 -0.29
N SER A 118 -6.19 -25.71 -0.87
CA SER A 118 -4.96 -25.38 -0.14
C SER A 118 -5.05 -24.02 0.55
N ASN A 119 -5.52 -23.00 -0.17
CA ASN A 119 -5.74 -21.67 0.39
C ASN A 119 -6.75 -21.71 1.54
N LYS A 120 -7.87 -22.42 1.38
CA LYS A 120 -8.90 -22.58 2.42
C LYS A 120 -8.34 -23.28 3.66
N LYS A 121 -7.52 -24.31 3.50
CA LYS A 121 -6.83 -25.01 4.60
C LYS A 121 -5.87 -24.06 5.32
N SER A 122 -5.09 -23.27 4.59
CA SER A 122 -4.24 -22.22 5.17
C SER A 122 -5.05 -21.14 5.89
N TYR A 123 -6.22 -20.77 5.34
CA TYR A 123 -7.15 -19.85 5.97
C TYR A 123 -7.64 -20.34 7.34
N ARG A 124 -8.00 -21.62 7.42
CA ARG A 124 -8.44 -22.26 8.66
C ARG A 124 -7.30 -22.43 9.67
N LYS A 125 -6.14 -22.91 9.21
CA LYS A 125 -4.96 -23.17 10.07
C LYS A 125 -4.50 -21.92 10.83
N HIS A 126 -4.52 -20.76 10.17
CA HIS A 126 -4.08 -19.49 10.73
C HIS A 126 -5.26 -18.55 11.02
N ALA A 127 -6.44 -19.08 11.32
CA ALA A 127 -7.63 -18.28 11.58
C ALA A 127 -7.47 -17.48 12.89
N GLU A 128 -7.09 -18.14 13.97
CA GLU A 128 -6.95 -17.51 15.29
C GLU A 128 -5.79 -16.51 15.32
N THR A 129 -4.62 -16.86 14.76
CA THR A 129 -3.50 -15.91 14.70
C THR A 129 -3.83 -14.65 13.90
N ARG A 130 -4.64 -14.76 12.84
CA ARG A 130 -5.13 -13.59 12.10
C ARG A 130 -6.13 -12.75 12.89
N LYS A 131 -7.02 -13.39 13.65
CA LYS A 131 -7.96 -12.67 14.51
C LYS A 131 -7.20 -11.89 15.58
N GLU A 132 -6.22 -12.53 16.22
CA GLU A 132 -5.36 -11.90 17.24
C GLU A 132 -4.61 -10.71 16.65
N TYR A 133 -3.94 -10.91 15.52
CA TYR A 133 -3.25 -9.84 14.79
C TYR A 133 -4.20 -8.69 14.43
N GLN A 134 -5.40 -9.00 13.93
CA GLN A 134 -6.40 -7.98 13.58
C GLN A 134 -6.87 -7.20 14.81
N LYS A 135 -7.05 -7.88 15.94
CA LYS A 135 -7.44 -7.25 17.21
C LYS A 135 -6.34 -6.32 17.70
N GLN A 136 -5.10 -6.80 17.72
CA GLN A 136 -3.92 -6.00 18.09
C GLN A 136 -3.78 -4.77 17.19
N TYR A 137 -3.81 -4.95 15.87
CA TYR A 137 -3.73 -3.85 14.92
C TYR A 137 -4.84 -2.82 15.15
N ARG A 138 -6.09 -3.24 15.40
CA ARG A 138 -7.20 -2.32 15.70
C ARG A 138 -6.98 -1.56 17.01
N SER A 139 -6.44 -2.22 18.03
CA SER A 139 -6.14 -1.59 19.31
C SER A 139 -5.03 -0.54 19.17
N GLU A 140 -3.93 -0.89 18.50
CA GLU A 140 -2.79 0.01 18.30
C GLU A 140 -3.13 1.19 17.36
N ASN A 141 -4.10 1.01 16.46
CA ASN A 141 -4.47 2.00 15.46
C ASN A 141 -5.90 2.54 15.67
N GLU A 142 -6.42 2.47 16.89
CA GLU A 142 -7.83 2.73 17.20
C GLU A 142 -8.31 4.09 16.66
N GLU A 143 -7.57 5.15 16.96
CA GLU A 143 -7.92 6.52 16.53
C GLU A 143 -7.86 6.67 15.00
N ARG A 144 -6.88 6.06 14.34
CA ARG A 144 -6.79 6.06 12.87
C ARG A 144 -7.99 5.34 12.24
N VAL A 145 -8.38 4.20 12.82
CA VAL A 145 -9.54 3.43 12.36
C VAL A 145 -10.83 4.24 12.57
N LYS A 146 -11.04 4.85 13.76
CA LYS A 146 -12.19 5.70 14.04
C LYS A 146 -12.26 6.90 13.09
N ALA A 147 -11.15 7.58 12.85
CA ALA A 147 -11.08 8.72 11.93
C ALA A 147 -11.51 8.31 10.51
N LYS A 148 -10.97 7.19 10.01
CA LYS A 148 -11.32 6.65 8.68
C LYS A 148 -12.80 6.27 8.59
N VAL A 149 -13.36 5.66 9.65
CA VAL A 149 -14.80 5.33 9.70
C VAL A 149 -15.66 6.59 9.66
N ARG A 150 -15.33 7.63 10.46
CA ARG A 150 -16.05 8.91 10.46
C ARG A 150 -16.00 9.58 9.09
N GLU A 151 -14.84 9.57 8.44
CA GLU A 151 -14.67 10.14 7.10
C GLU A 151 -15.53 9.40 6.07
N CYS A 152 -15.51 8.07 6.08
CA CYS A 152 -16.35 7.24 5.22
C CYS A 152 -17.85 7.54 5.44
N LEU A 153 -18.29 7.63 6.71
CA LEU A 153 -19.67 7.97 7.04
C LEU A 153 -20.05 9.38 6.56
N LYS A 154 -19.16 10.36 6.73
CA LYS A 154 -19.37 11.73 6.25
C LYS A 154 -19.52 11.77 4.73
N LYS A 155 -18.62 11.09 4.00
CA LYS A 155 -18.69 10.97 2.53
C LYS A 155 -19.97 10.28 2.08
N TYR A 156 -20.36 9.20 2.76
CA TYR A 156 -21.60 8.49 2.48
C TYR A 156 -22.82 9.39 2.69
N TYR A 157 -22.91 10.09 3.83
CA TYR A 157 -24.01 11.00 4.13
C TYR A 157 -24.09 12.15 3.12
N GLN A 158 -22.96 12.79 2.79
CA GLN A 158 -22.92 13.87 1.80
C GLN A 158 -23.42 13.41 0.43
N LYS A 159 -22.96 12.24 -0.05
CA LYS A 159 -23.37 11.68 -1.34
C LYS A 159 -24.85 11.29 -1.37
N ASN A 160 -25.40 10.86 -0.24
CA ASN A 160 -26.77 10.33 -0.17
C ASN A 160 -27.76 11.27 0.53
N LYS A 161 -27.38 12.52 0.81
CA LYS A 161 -28.16 13.46 1.62
C LYS A 161 -29.58 13.64 1.11
N ALA A 162 -29.75 13.84 -0.20
CA ALA A 162 -31.06 14.00 -0.82
C ALA A 162 -31.94 12.74 -0.70
N LYS A 163 -31.36 11.56 -0.98
CA LYS A 163 -32.07 10.27 -0.85
C LYS A 163 -32.49 10.00 0.60
N LEU A 164 -31.60 10.29 1.56
CA LEU A 164 -31.89 10.15 2.99
C LEU A 164 -33.01 11.11 3.44
N TYR A 165 -33.03 12.33 2.91
CA TYR A 165 -34.07 13.31 3.20
C TYR A 165 -35.44 12.87 2.67
N GLU A 166 -35.51 12.45 1.40
CA GLU A 166 -36.76 11.93 0.82
C GLU A 166 -37.25 10.69 1.56
N TYR A 167 -36.36 9.74 1.87
CA TYR A 167 -36.70 8.58 2.69
C TYR A 167 -37.26 8.98 4.06
N GLN A 168 -36.64 9.97 4.72
CA GLN A 168 -37.12 10.46 6.01
C GLN A 168 -38.49 11.14 5.90
N LYS A 169 -38.72 11.90 4.82
CA LYS A 169 -39.99 12.57 4.54
C LYS A 169 -41.10 11.55 4.30
N GLU A 170 -40.86 10.55 3.46
CA GLU A 170 -41.80 9.45 3.22
C GLU A 170 -42.11 8.67 4.50
N TYR A 171 -41.08 8.35 5.30
CA TYR A 171 -41.26 7.66 6.58
C TYR A 171 -42.15 8.46 7.52
N ARG A 172 -41.94 9.78 7.63
CA ARG A 172 -42.76 10.66 8.47
C ARG A 172 -44.20 10.76 7.98
N LEU A 173 -44.43 10.82 6.67
CA LEU A 173 -45.78 10.85 6.09
C LEU A 173 -46.53 9.55 6.38
N LYS A 174 -45.89 8.39 6.12
CA LYS A 174 -46.48 7.07 6.38
C LYS A 174 -46.76 6.79 7.85
N ASN A 175 -45.96 7.36 8.77
CA ASN A 175 -46.07 7.10 10.21
C ASN A 175 -46.58 8.31 11.01
N LYS A 176 -47.20 9.30 10.36
CA LYS A 176 -47.61 10.57 10.99
C LYS A 176 -48.45 10.36 12.24
N GLU A 177 -49.44 9.48 12.19
CA GLU A 177 -50.33 9.20 13.31
C GLU A 177 -49.60 8.53 14.48
N LYS A 178 -48.78 7.50 14.18
CA LYS A 178 -47.96 6.82 15.21
C LYS A 178 -46.99 7.79 15.90
N ILE A 179 -46.35 8.67 15.13
CA ILE A 179 -45.44 9.70 15.66
C ILE A 179 -46.21 10.67 16.56
N SER A 180 -47.38 11.15 16.13
CA SER A 180 -48.23 12.05 16.93
C SER A 180 -48.68 11.41 18.24
N LEU A 181 -49.12 10.16 18.20
CA LEU A 181 -49.56 9.40 19.37
C LEU A 181 -48.41 9.18 20.36
N TYR A 182 -47.22 8.86 19.86
CA TYR A 182 -46.03 8.74 20.68
C TYR A 182 -45.64 10.07 21.34
N GLN A 183 -45.67 11.18 20.60
CA GLN A 183 -45.39 12.52 21.12
C GLN A 183 -46.41 12.95 22.19
N LYS A 184 -47.69 12.63 22.00
CA LYS A 184 -48.75 12.90 22.98
C LYS A 184 -48.48 12.13 24.27
N LYS A 185 -48.28 10.82 24.19
CA LYS A 185 -47.95 9.97 25.36
C LYS A 185 -46.68 10.44 26.08
N TYR A 186 -45.65 10.85 25.35
CA TYR A 186 -44.43 11.37 25.94
C TYR A 186 -44.68 12.67 26.73
N ARG A 187 -45.47 13.60 26.18
CA ARG A 187 -45.84 14.85 26.87
C ARG A 187 -46.68 14.59 28.12
N GLU A 188 -47.66 13.70 28.03
CA GLU A 188 -48.50 13.31 29.17
C GLU A 188 -47.67 12.66 30.29
N LYS A 189 -46.78 11.73 29.93
CA LYS A 189 -45.86 11.11 30.91
C LYS A 189 -44.92 12.12 31.55
N LYS A 190 -44.39 13.07 30.77
CA LYS A 190 -43.53 14.12 31.29
C LYS A 190 -44.28 15.06 32.24
N ALA A 191 -45.53 15.41 31.93
CA ALA A 191 -46.38 16.24 32.80
C ALA A 191 -46.69 15.53 34.13
N LEU A 192 -46.96 14.22 34.10
CA LEU A 192 -47.17 13.40 35.30
C LEU A 192 -45.93 13.23 36.18
N LEU A 193 -44.72 13.42 35.63
CA LEU A 193 -43.46 13.37 36.39
C LEU A 193 -43.07 14.72 37.00
N LEU A 194 -43.76 15.80 36.63
CA LEU A 194 -43.49 17.17 37.06
C LEU A 194 -44.55 17.72 38.03
N ASN A 195 -45.63 16.97 38.26
CA ASN A 195 -46.65 17.21 39.30
C ASN A 195 -46.45 16.21 40.43
#